data_AF-A0AAU9XRH6-F1
#
_entry.id   AF-A0AAU9XRH6-F1
#
_cell.length_a   1.000
_cell.length_b   1.000
_cell.length_c   1.000
_cell.angle_alpha   90.00
_cell.angle_beta   90.00
_cell.angle_gamma   90.00
#
_symmetry.space_group_name_H-M   'P 1'
#
loop_
_entity.id
_entity.type
_entity.pdbx_description
1 polymer ?
#
loop_
_entity_poly.entity_id
_entity_poly.type
_entity_poly.pdbx_seq_one_letter_code
_entity_poly.pdbx_strand_id
1 'polypeptide(L)'
;MLTDLQIQMAQELLHRQFPYIEGLLSPTIGKAEQFPVMRNSFIQVLHTGGNHWVCVSNIGCSHNNQVKLYDSLYSGIAPFTREQIGALLFNQDSNVIEICVPPVDQQTNGTDCGVFVIAFATALCHNMDPTSLKFNRRAIRAHLLDSLKIDTLVYSL
;
A
#
# COMPACT_ATOMS: atom_id res chain seq x y z
N MET A 1 -4.57 -2.25 15.90
CA MET A 1 -3.82 -2.07 14.64
C MET A 1 -3.51 -3.45 14.07
N LEU A 2 -3.44 -3.59 12.74
CA LEU A 2 -3.01 -4.86 12.15
C LEU A 2 -1.51 -5.10 12.37
N THR A 3 -1.13 -6.36 12.54
CA THR A 3 0.27 -6.80 12.71
C THR A 3 0.95 -7.02 11.36
N ASP A 4 2.29 -7.12 11.37
CA ASP A 4 3.08 -7.49 10.18
C ASP A 4 2.55 -8.76 9.51
N LEU A 5 2.19 -9.79 10.29
CA LEU A 5 1.64 -11.04 9.79
C LEU A 5 0.30 -10.84 9.05
N GLN A 6 -0.60 -10.03 9.60
CA GLN A 6 -1.90 -9.78 8.99
C GLN A 6 -1.76 -8.98 7.69
N ILE A 7 -0.84 -8.00 7.65
CA ILE A 7 -0.52 -7.25 6.43
C ILE A 7 0.14 -8.16 5.39
N GLN A 8 1.06 -9.03 5.81
CA GLN A 8 1.70 -10.01 4.93
C GLN A 8 0.66 -10.94 4.29
N MET A 9 -0.23 -11.54 5.09
CA MET A 9 -1.29 -12.42 4.59
C MET A 9 -2.18 -11.73 3.55
N ALA A 10 -2.56 -10.46 3.80
CA ALA A 10 -3.39 -9.70 2.88
C ALA A 10 -2.65 -9.38 1.56
N GLN A 11 -1.37 -8.99 1.63
CA GLN A 11 -0.57 -8.73 0.44
C GLN A 11 -0.32 -10.01 -0.38
N GLU A 12 0.01 -11.13 0.27
CA GLU A 12 0.17 -12.43 -0.39
C GLU A 12 -1.11 -12.87 -1.09
N LEU A 13 -2.26 -12.64 -0.46
CA LEU A 13 -3.56 -12.94 -1.05
C LEU A 13 -3.81 -12.09 -2.30
N LEU A 14 -3.58 -10.77 -2.23
CA LEU A 14 -3.67 -9.89 -3.41
C LEU A 14 -2.68 -10.32 -4.50
N HIS A 15 -1.45 -10.68 -4.16
CA HIS A 15 -0.46 -11.11 -5.14
C HIS A 15 -0.90 -12.40 -5.86
N ARG A 16 -1.54 -13.34 -5.15
CA ARG A 16 -2.13 -14.55 -5.76
C ARG A 16 -3.28 -14.22 -6.71
N GLN A 17 -4.12 -13.23 -6.36
CA GLN A 17 -5.23 -12.78 -7.19
C GLN A 17 -4.77 -11.96 -8.41
N PHE A 18 -3.66 -11.23 -8.28
CA PHE A 18 -3.14 -10.29 -9.28
C PHE A 18 -1.65 -10.52 -9.55
N PRO A 19 -1.25 -11.69 -10.09
CA PRO A 19 0.16 -12.08 -10.22
C PRO A 19 0.95 -11.24 -11.24
N TYR A 20 0.27 -10.39 -12.00
CA TYR A 20 0.88 -9.45 -12.96
C TYR A 20 1.31 -8.12 -12.33
N ILE A 21 0.94 -7.87 -11.07
CA ILE A 21 1.34 -6.67 -10.33
C ILE A 21 2.56 -7.01 -9.48
N GLU A 22 3.64 -6.25 -9.64
CA GLU A 22 4.84 -6.38 -8.82
C GLU A 22 4.62 -5.85 -7.39
N GLY A 23 5.52 -6.18 -6.48
CA GLY A 23 5.38 -5.83 -5.07
C GLY A 23 4.47 -6.80 -4.31
N LEU A 24 3.63 -6.27 -3.43
CA LEU A 24 2.80 -7.03 -2.50
C LEU A 24 3.61 -8.06 -1.71
N LEU A 25 4.84 -7.69 -1.37
CA LEU A 25 5.79 -8.52 -0.65
C LEU A 25 5.59 -8.39 0.85
N SER A 26 6.15 -9.33 1.62
CA SER A 26 6.15 -9.21 3.08
C SER A 26 6.69 -7.84 3.52
N PRO A 27 5.97 -7.12 4.40
CA PRO A 27 6.39 -5.80 4.86
C PRO A 27 7.67 -5.87 5.71
N THR A 28 8.06 -7.04 6.23
CA THR A 28 9.29 -7.21 6.99
C THR A 28 10.55 -7.10 6.13
N ILE A 29 10.44 -7.29 4.81
CA ILE A 29 11.55 -7.12 3.86
C ILE A 29 12.02 -5.66 3.82
N GLY A 30 11.09 -4.71 3.98
CA GLY A 30 11.42 -3.29 4.08
C GLY A 30 12.24 -2.95 5.33
N LYS A 31 11.96 -3.61 6.46
CA LYS A 31 12.75 -3.49 7.70
C LYS A 31 14.16 -4.06 7.56
N ALA A 32 14.37 -4.96 6.60
CA ALA A 32 15.67 -5.55 6.29
C ALA A 32 16.41 -4.82 5.15
N GLU A 33 15.84 -3.75 4.59
CA GLU A 33 16.39 -3.02 3.43
C GLU A 33 16.62 -3.92 2.20
N GLN A 34 15.76 -4.92 2.01
CA GLN A 34 15.92 -5.98 1.02
C GLN A 34 14.88 -5.95 -0.10
N PHE A 35 14.17 -4.84 -0.29
CA PHE A 35 13.20 -4.75 -1.37
C PHE A 35 13.91 -4.90 -2.73
N PRO A 36 13.38 -5.74 -3.64
CA PRO A 36 13.84 -5.75 -5.01
C PRO A 36 13.39 -4.45 -5.70
N VAL A 37 14.16 -4.03 -6.69
CA VAL A 37 13.76 -2.93 -7.57
C VAL A 37 12.58 -3.38 -8.42
N MET A 38 11.50 -2.61 -8.38
CA MET A 38 10.30 -2.82 -9.18
C MET A 38 10.50 -2.18 -10.56
N ARG A 39 10.24 -2.95 -11.62
CA ARG A 39 10.45 -2.52 -13.02
C ARG A 39 9.13 -2.28 -13.75
N ASN A 40 8.03 -2.84 -13.25
CA ASN A 40 6.71 -2.71 -13.82
C ASN A 40 5.75 -1.98 -12.86
N SER A 41 4.46 -2.02 -13.17
CA SER A 41 3.43 -1.55 -12.25
C SER A 41 3.47 -2.35 -10.96
N PHE A 42 3.60 -1.66 -9.83
CA PHE A 42 3.69 -2.28 -8.51
C PHE A 42 2.74 -1.65 -7.50
N ILE A 43 2.41 -2.42 -6.48
CA ILE A 43 1.71 -1.97 -5.27
C ILE A 43 2.48 -2.54 -4.09
N GLN A 44 2.77 -1.75 -3.07
CA GLN A 44 3.44 -2.25 -1.86
C GLN A 44 2.88 -1.56 -0.61
N VAL A 45 2.58 -2.35 0.41
CA VAL A 45 2.29 -1.83 1.76
C VAL A 45 3.60 -1.75 2.54
N LEU A 46 3.85 -0.59 3.15
CA LEU A 46 5.07 -0.29 3.90
C LEU A 46 4.75 -0.01 5.36
N HIS A 47 5.64 -0.50 6.24
CA HIS A 47 5.68 -0.09 7.63
C HIS A 47 6.50 1.21 7.73
N THR A 48 6.00 2.24 8.40
CA THR A 48 6.70 3.54 8.44
C THR A 48 7.85 3.61 9.45
N GLY A 49 8.04 2.55 10.24
CA GLY A 49 9.02 2.48 11.34
C GLY A 49 8.41 2.82 12.70
N GLY A 50 7.26 3.50 12.72
CA GLY A 50 6.40 3.66 13.89
C GLY A 50 5.17 2.74 13.83
N ASN A 51 4.15 3.03 14.64
CA ASN A 51 2.88 2.29 14.62
C ASN A 51 1.96 2.76 13.48
N HIS A 52 2.43 2.68 12.23
CA HIS A 52 1.66 3.14 11.07
C HIS A 52 2.01 2.39 9.78
N TRP A 53 1.01 2.30 8.90
CA TRP A 53 1.06 1.60 7.63
C TRP A 53 0.68 2.55 6.50
N VAL A 54 1.40 2.49 5.38
CA VAL A 54 1.07 3.25 4.15
C VAL A 54 1.07 2.32 2.92
N CYS A 55 0.33 2.69 1.88
CA CYS A 55 0.36 1.99 0.60
C CYS A 55 1.08 2.86 -0.44
N VAL A 56 2.00 2.29 -1.20
CA VAL A 56 2.70 2.98 -2.29
C VAL A 56 2.48 2.26 -3.62
N SER A 57 2.41 3.03 -4.70
CA SER A 57 2.27 2.48 -6.05
C SER A 57 2.69 3.49 -7.11
N ASN A 58 3.22 3.00 -8.23
CA ASN A 58 3.44 3.79 -9.45
C ASN A 58 2.25 3.73 -10.44
N ILE A 59 1.15 3.05 -10.09
CA ILE A 59 -0.03 2.95 -10.95
C ILE A 59 -0.67 4.33 -11.14
N GLY A 60 -0.86 4.71 -12.40
CA GLY A 60 -1.39 6.01 -12.78
C GLY A 60 -0.45 7.19 -12.50
N CYS A 61 0.85 6.95 -12.32
CA CYS A 61 1.87 8.00 -12.34
C CYS A 61 2.21 8.41 -13.78
N SER A 62 2.61 9.67 -13.98
CA SER A 62 2.91 10.22 -15.30
C SER A 62 4.34 9.92 -15.77
N HIS A 63 5.24 9.66 -14.82
CA HIS A 63 6.68 9.47 -15.06
C HIS A 63 7.22 8.26 -14.29
N ASN A 64 8.28 7.66 -14.81
CA ASN A 64 8.89 6.45 -14.24
C ASN A 64 9.59 6.69 -12.88
N ASN A 65 9.90 7.93 -12.53
CA ASN A 65 10.49 8.32 -11.24
C ASN A 65 9.43 8.82 -10.22
N GLN A 66 8.15 8.64 -10.50
CA GLN A 66 7.06 9.03 -9.61
C GLN A 66 6.48 7.84 -8.86
N VAL A 67 6.01 8.12 -7.64
CA VAL A 67 5.22 7.19 -6.83
C VAL A 67 4.13 7.93 -6.09
N LYS A 68 2.97 7.29 -5.94
CA LYS A 68 1.90 7.77 -5.07
C LYS A 68 2.01 7.06 -3.73
N LEU A 69 1.97 7.83 -2.65
CA LEU A 69 1.86 7.36 -1.27
C LEU A 69 0.44 7.65 -0.79
N TYR A 70 -0.32 6.59 -0.56
CA TYR A 70 -1.67 6.62 -0.03
C TYR A 70 -1.64 6.39 1.48
N ASP A 71 -2.08 7.41 2.23
CA ASP A 71 -2.01 7.45 3.68
C ASP A 71 -3.34 7.95 4.27
N SER A 72 -3.97 7.10 5.07
CA SER A 72 -5.23 7.38 5.76
C SER A 72 -5.08 8.22 7.03
N LEU A 73 -3.85 8.52 7.45
CA LEU A 73 -3.50 9.35 8.61
C LEU A 73 -2.25 10.19 8.33
N TYR A 74 -2.27 10.94 7.23
CA TYR A 74 -1.08 11.64 6.76
C TYR A 74 -0.61 12.73 7.73
N SER A 75 0.64 12.62 8.19
CA SER A 75 1.32 13.64 9.01
C SER A 75 2.74 13.94 8.51
N GLY A 76 3.05 13.59 7.27
CA GLY A 76 4.39 13.65 6.68
C GLY A 76 4.99 12.27 6.42
N ILE A 77 6.12 12.25 5.71
CA ILE A 77 6.80 11.02 5.29
C ILE A 77 8.08 10.84 6.09
N ALA A 78 8.18 9.75 6.84
CA ALA A 78 9.37 9.44 7.64
C ALA A 78 10.59 9.12 6.75
N PRO A 79 11.83 9.43 7.18
CA PRO A 79 13.04 9.08 6.43
C PRO A 79 13.10 7.60 6.04
N PHE A 80 12.81 6.71 6.99
CA PHE A 80 12.74 5.26 6.76
C PHE A 80 11.72 4.85 5.69
N THR A 81 10.62 5.58 5.56
CA THR A 81 9.64 5.33 4.48
C THR A 81 10.18 5.78 3.12
N ARG A 82 10.94 6.89 3.07
CA ARG A 82 11.59 7.36 1.85
C ARG A 82 12.68 6.42 1.36
N GLU A 83 13.46 5.85 2.28
CA GLU A 83 14.49 4.86 1.98
C GLU A 83 13.89 3.59 1.35
N GLN A 84 12.81 3.06 1.94
CA GLN A 84 12.07 1.93 1.36
C GLN A 84 11.52 2.24 -0.04
N ILE A 85 10.96 3.43 -0.24
CA ILE A 85 10.50 3.90 -1.56
C ILE A 85 11.68 3.97 -2.55
N GLY A 86 12.84 4.49 -2.10
CA GLY A 86 14.06 4.54 -2.89
C GLY A 86 14.54 3.17 -3.36
N ALA A 87 14.48 2.17 -2.48
CA ALA A 87 14.84 0.79 -2.82
C ALA A 87 13.90 0.18 -3.89
N LEU A 88 12.61 0.50 -3.82
CA LEU A 88 11.61 0.00 -4.78
C LEU A 88 11.73 0.62 -6.17
N LEU A 89 12.10 1.90 -6.26
CA LEU A 89 11.98 2.72 -7.48
C LEU A 89 13.30 3.07 -8.15
N PHE A 90 14.40 2.37 -7.84
CA PHE A 90 15.70 2.68 -8.42
C PHE A 90 15.60 2.93 -9.93
N ASN A 91 15.84 4.18 -10.32
CA ASN A 91 15.69 4.67 -11.69
C ASN A 91 17.07 5.06 -12.21
N GLN A 92 17.47 4.51 -13.35
CA GLN A 92 18.76 4.81 -13.98
C GLN A 92 18.78 6.20 -14.62
N ASP A 93 17.62 6.75 -14.98
CA ASP A 93 17.48 7.99 -15.73
C ASP A 93 17.34 9.23 -14.82
N SER A 94 17.10 9.03 -13.52
CA SER A 94 16.96 10.12 -12.55
C SER A 94 17.41 9.69 -11.16
N ASN A 95 18.21 10.54 -10.51
CA ASN A 95 18.57 10.39 -9.10
C ASN A 95 17.52 11.00 -8.15
N VAL A 96 16.39 11.50 -8.67
CA VAL A 96 15.30 12.10 -7.89
C VAL A 96 14.02 11.31 -8.07
N ILE A 97 13.48 10.81 -6.96
CA ILE A 97 12.15 10.20 -6.89
C ILE A 97 11.16 11.24 -6.40
N GLU A 98 10.09 11.44 -7.15
CA GLU A 98 8.99 12.31 -6.77
C GLU A 98 7.91 11.48 -6.06
N ILE A 99 7.61 11.84 -4.81
CA ILE A 99 6.55 11.21 -4.02
C ILE A 99 5.33 12.13 -4.01
N CYS A 100 4.27 11.72 -4.70
CA CYS A 100 2.97 12.36 -4.64
C CYS A 100 2.16 11.79 -3.48
N VAL A 101 1.45 12.63 -2.73
CA VAL A 101 0.54 12.19 -1.65
C VAL A 101 -0.90 12.57 -2.01
N PRO A 102 -1.67 11.66 -2.65
CA PRO A 102 -3.03 11.96 -3.05
C PRO A 102 -3.99 12.06 -1.85
N PRO A 103 -5.03 12.91 -1.92
CA PRO A 103 -6.01 13.02 -0.84
C PRO A 103 -6.97 11.81 -0.86
N VAL A 104 -6.68 10.81 -0.02
CA VAL A 104 -7.55 9.65 0.18
C VAL A 104 -8.47 9.81 1.38
N ASP A 105 -9.46 8.92 1.48
CA ASP A 105 -10.30 8.86 2.67
C ASP A 105 -9.47 8.62 3.94
N GLN A 106 -9.71 9.44 4.96
CA GLN A 106 -8.93 9.43 6.19
C GLN A 106 -9.61 8.57 7.26
N GLN A 107 -8.79 7.85 8.02
CA GLN A 107 -9.24 7.17 9.24
C GLN A 107 -9.51 8.19 10.35
N THR A 108 -10.34 7.84 11.32
CA THR A 108 -10.67 8.72 12.47
C THR A 108 -10.23 8.15 13.82
N ASN A 109 -9.35 7.15 13.80
CA ASN A 109 -8.78 6.53 15.00
C ASN A 109 -7.31 6.18 14.75
N GLY A 110 -6.59 5.73 15.77
CA GLY A 110 -5.16 5.38 15.66
C GLY A 110 -4.86 3.95 15.20
N THR A 111 -5.85 3.16 14.79
CA THR A 111 -5.70 1.68 14.64
C THR A 111 -6.08 1.12 13.29
N ASP A 112 -6.75 1.89 12.44
CA ASP A 112 -7.31 1.41 11.18
C ASP A 112 -6.41 1.63 9.96
N CYS A 113 -5.23 2.24 10.09
CA CYS A 113 -4.29 2.41 8.98
C CYS A 113 -4.06 1.10 8.22
N GLY A 114 -3.88 -0.02 8.94
CA GLY A 114 -3.71 -1.34 8.35
C GLY A 114 -4.89 -1.80 7.47
N VAL A 115 -6.14 -1.51 7.84
CA VAL A 115 -7.30 -1.90 7.02
C VAL A 115 -7.50 -0.96 5.82
N PHE A 116 -7.17 0.33 5.99
CA PHE A 116 -7.23 1.30 4.90
C PHE A 116 -6.17 1.01 3.81
N VAL A 117 -4.92 0.71 4.19
CA VAL A 117 -3.89 0.41 3.18
C VAL A 117 -4.18 -0.85 2.39
N ILE A 118 -4.79 -1.87 3.01
CA ILE A 118 -5.25 -3.05 2.28
C ILE A 118 -6.37 -2.65 1.31
N ALA A 119 -7.33 -1.84 1.75
CA ALA A 119 -8.40 -1.38 0.89
C ALA A 119 -7.90 -0.52 -0.30
N PHE A 120 -6.90 0.33 -0.09
CA PHE A 120 -6.23 1.08 -1.16
C PHE A 120 -5.53 0.14 -2.14
N ALA A 121 -4.77 -0.85 -1.64
CA ALA A 121 -4.09 -1.84 -2.46
C ALA A 121 -5.09 -2.67 -3.29
N THR A 122 -6.19 -3.12 -2.68
CA THR A 122 -7.27 -3.84 -3.38
C THR A 122 -7.89 -2.97 -4.47
N ALA A 123 -8.19 -1.69 -4.19
CA ALA A 123 -8.74 -0.77 -5.19
C ALA A 123 -7.79 -0.62 -6.39
N LEU A 124 -6.50 -0.43 -6.14
CA LEU A 124 -5.47 -0.32 -7.18
C LEU A 124 -5.34 -1.61 -8.00
N CYS A 125 -5.41 -2.79 -7.36
CA CYS A 125 -5.41 -4.07 -8.07
C CYS A 125 -6.58 -4.19 -9.08
N HIS A 126 -7.71 -3.58 -8.74
CA HIS A 126 -8.90 -3.48 -9.59
C HIS A 126 -8.91 -2.24 -10.51
N ASN A 127 -7.79 -1.53 -10.67
CA ASN A 127 -7.66 -0.31 -11.47
C ASN A 127 -8.59 0.83 -11.04
N MET A 128 -8.94 0.91 -9.76
CA MET A 128 -9.70 2.03 -9.18
C MET A 128 -8.76 2.99 -8.46
N ASP A 129 -9.02 4.29 -8.59
CA ASP A 129 -8.25 5.32 -7.89
C ASP A 129 -8.73 5.47 -6.44
N PRO A 130 -7.89 5.20 -5.42
CA PRO A 130 -8.24 5.38 -4.01
C PRO A 130 -8.76 6.76 -3.63
N THR A 131 -8.42 7.83 -4.37
CA THR A 131 -8.90 9.20 -4.10
C THR A 131 -10.40 9.38 -4.37
N SER A 132 -10.97 8.52 -5.20
CA SER A 132 -12.40 8.53 -5.56
C SER A 132 -13.28 7.74 -4.60
N LEU A 133 -12.67 7.06 -3.62
CA LEU A 133 -13.35 6.08 -2.77
C LEU A 133 -13.65 6.64 -1.38
N LYS A 134 -14.77 6.18 -0.82
CA LYS A 134 -15.16 6.41 0.57
C LYS A 134 -15.44 5.08 1.23
N PHE A 135 -14.83 4.85 2.39
CA PHE A 135 -14.93 3.56 3.06
C PHE A 135 -15.93 3.61 4.21
N ASN A 136 -16.81 2.62 4.28
CA ASN A 136 -17.65 2.43 5.45
C ASN A 136 -16.82 1.97 6.65
N ARG A 137 -16.42 2.92 7.50
CA ARG A 137 -15.56 2.69 8.68
C ARG A 137 -16.10 1.64 9.65
N ARG A 138 -17.43 1.47 9.73
CA ARG A 138 -18.04 0.45 10.59
C ARG A 138 -17.90 -0.96 10.01
N ALA A 139 -17.84 -1.06 8.68
CA ALA A 139 -17.84 -2.34 7.97
C ALA A 139 -16.43 -2.77 7.51
N ILE A 140 -15.50 -1.84 7.24
CA ILE A 140 -14.20 -2.15 6.60
C ILE A 140 -13.41 -3.26 7.30
N ARG A 141 -13.45 -3.31 8.64
CA ARG A 141 -12.79 -4.38 9.41
C ARG A 141 -13.47 -5.73 9.23
N ALA A 142 -14.80 -5.76 9.32
CA ALA A 142 -15.59 -6.98 9.13
C ALA A 142 -15.41 -7.50 7.70
N HIS A 143 -15.45 -6.62 6.72
CA HIS A 143 -15.25 -6.96 5.31
C HIS A 143 -13.87 -7.56 5.04
N LEU A 144 -12.81 -6.99 5.62
CA LEU A 144 -11.48 -7.59 5.52
C LEU A 144 -11.45 -9.01 6.12
N LEU A 145 -12.04 -9.20 7.31
CA LEU A 145 -12.08 -10.50 7.96
C LEU A 145 -12.85 -11.53 7.13
N ASP A 146 -13.98 -11.15 6.55
CA ASP A 146 -14.78 -12.05 5.72
C ASP A 146 -14.07 -12.38 4.41
N SER A 147 -13.42 -11.39 3.78
CA SER A 147 -12.56 -11.58 2.61
C SER A 147 -11.40 -12.56 2.85
N LEU A 148 -10.76 -12.46 4.02
CA LEU A 148 -9.68 -13.37 4.43
C LEU A 148 -10.19 -14.79 4.70
N LYS A 149 -11.43 -14.97 5.19
CA LYS A 149 -12.02 -16.30 5.41
C LYS A 149 -12.34 -17.03 4.11
N ILE A 150 -12.65 -16.29 3.05
CA ILE A 150 -12.98 -16.84 1.73
C ILE A 150 -11.79 -16.83 0.76
N ASP A 151 -10.58 -16.54 1.26
CA ASP A 151 -9.36 -16.42 0.45
C ASP A 151 -9.55 -15.55 -0.80
N THR A 152 -10.30 -14.46 -0.68
CA THR A 152 -10.56 -13.53 -1.78
C THR A 152 -10.78 -12.13 -1.24
N LEU A 153 -9.86 -11.21 -1.54
CA LEU A 153 -10.08 -9.78 -1.30
C LEU A 153 -10.90 -9.23 -2.46
N VAL A 154 -12.14 -8.88 -2.18
CA VAL A 154 -13.00 -8.15 -3.10
C VAL A 154 -13.17 -6.72 -2.62
N TYR A 155 -13.30 -5.79 -3.56
CA TYR A 155 -13.72 -4.45 -3.24
C TYR A 155 -15.22 -4.42 -2.88
N SER A 156 -15.58 -3.98 -1.69
CA SER A 156 -16.98 -3.68 -1.31
C SER A 156 -17.09 -2.21 -0.89
N LEU A 157 -18.04 -1.50 -1.49
CA LEU A 157 -18.42 -0.13 -1.11
C LEU A 157 -19.03 -0.09 0.29
#